data_AF-A0A9Q0FXJ7-F1
#
_entry.id   AF-A0A9Q0FXJ7-F1
#
_cell.length_a   1.000
_cell.length_b   1.000
_cell.length_c   1.000
_cell.angle_alpha   90.00
_cell.angle_beta   90.00
_cell.angle_gamma   90.00
#
_symmetry.space_group_name_H-M   'P 1'
#
loop_
_entity.id
_entity.type
_entity.pdbx_description
1 polymer ?
#
loop_
_entity_poly.entity_id
_entity_poly.type
_entity_poly.pdbx_seq_one_letter_code
_entity_poly.pdbx_strand_id
1 'polypeptide(L)'
;VELIFIPIAAAGHIVSTVELAKLLIDRDERLSIHPPHEVTSSQLQQLRFIQPGLEPDPSLDPRKHFTSIIENNKQQVKETVSKISSSSGGSSPKLAGFVLDVMCTPMIDVANEFGVPSYIYCGAAFLGMIFHEQDLHDEQGTEPTEFEELVLPSLENPLPAPKSLPSPFLYKEGIQMVLN
;
A
#
# COMPACT_ATOMS: atom_id res chain seq x y z
N VAL A 1 -2.29 -2.28 -22.15
CA VAL A 1 -1.44 -1.63 -21.13
C VAL A 1 -1.62 -2.37 -19.83
N GLU A 2 -0.55 -2.67 -19.10
CA GLU A 2 -0.60 -3.49 -17.90
C GLU A 2 -0.34 -2.68 -16.62
N LEU A 3 -1.17 -2.91 -15.59
CA LEU A 3 -0.99 -2.33 -14.25
C LEU A 3 -0.87 -3.45 -13.21
N ILE A 4 0.09 -3.30 -12.29
CA ILE A 4 0.33 -4.24 -11.19
C ILE A 4 -0.25 -3.66 -9.91
N PHE A 5 -1.17 -4.38 -9.27
CA PHE A 5 -1.82 -3.94 -8.02
C PHE A 5 -1.19 -4.66 -6.82
N ILE A 6 -0.74 -3.89 -5.82
CA ILE A 6 -0.13 -4.41 -4.59
C ILE A 6 -0.87 -3.81 -3.38
N PRO A 7 -1.95 -4.45 -2.91
CA PRO A 7 -2.62 -4.07 -1.67
C PRO A 7 -1.89 -4.63 -0.45
N ILE A 8 -2.15 -4.04 0.73
CA ILE A 8 -1.92 -4.74 1.99
C ILE A 8 -2.93 -5.90 2.13
N ALA A 9 -2.52 -7.05 2.67
CA ALA A 9 -3.41 -8.21 2.80
C ALA A 9 -4.36 -8.12 4.01
N ALA A 10 -5.14 -7.05 4.07
CA ALA A 10 -6.24 -6.87 5.01
C ALA A 10 -7.56 -6.82 4.23
N ALA A 11 -8.61 -7.48 4.73
CA ALA A 11 -9.86 -7.68 4.00
C ALA A 11 -10.44 -6.39 3.39
N GLY A 12 -10.47 -5.28 4.14
CA GLY A 12 -10.95 -3.99 3.64
C GLY A 12 -10.10 -3.39 2.51
N HIS A 13 -8.78 -3.59 2.55
CA HIS A 13 -7.86 -3.10 1.54
C HIS A 13 -7.92 -3.95 0.26
N ILE A 14 -7.98 -5.28 0.41
CA ILE A 14 -8.12 -6.20 -0.75
C ILE A 14 -9.43 -5.93 -1.49
N VAL A 15 -10.56 -5.87 -0.77
CA VAL A 15 -11.87 -5.68 -1.40
C VAL A 15 -11.92 -4.36 -2.16
N SER A 16 -11.52 -3.25 -1.53
CA SER A 16 -11.53 -1.94 -2.18
C SER A 16 -10.58 -1.86 -3.38
N THR A 17 -9.43 -2.53 -3.32
CA THR A 17 -8.46 -2.61 -4.43
C THR A 17 -8.99 -3.44 -5.60
N VAL A 18 -9.68 -4.56 -5.32
CA VAL A 18 -10.33 -5.38 -6.34
C VAL A 18 -11.44 -4.61 -7.03
N GLU A 19 -12.26 -3.87 -6.28
CA GLU A 19 -13.33 -3.04 -6.88
C GLU A 19 -12.74 -1.91 -7.73
N LEU A 20 -11.64 -1.27 -7.31
CA LEU A 20 -10.92 -0.30 -8.15
C LEU A 20 -10.42 -0.94 -9.45
N ALA A 21 -9.83 -2.14 -9.36
CA ALA A 21 -9.34 -2.87 -10.54
C ALA A 21 -10.47 -3.16 -11.53
N LYS A 22 -11.63 -3.67 -11.06
CA LYS A 22 -12.81 -3.92 -11.90
C LYS A 22 -13.28 -2.65 -12.59
N LEU A 23 -13.42 -1.55 -11.84
CA LEU A 23 -13.86 -0.26 -12.38
C LEU A 23 -12.91 0.27 -13.47
N LEU A 24 -11.61 0.00 -13.36
CA LEU A 24 -10.63 0.41 -14.37
C LEU A 24 -10.72 -0.46 -15.63
N ILE A 25 -10.84 -1.78 -15.50
CA ILE A 25 -11.06 -2.69 -16.63
C ILE A 25 -12.34 -2.31 -17.38
N ASP A 26 -13.45 -2.10 -16.65
CA ASP A 26 -14.74 -1.77 -17.23
C ASP A 26 -14.74 -0.43 -17.99
N ARG A 27 -13.83 0.48 -17.62
CA ARG A 27 -13.69 1.81 -18.27
C ARG A 27 -12.79 1.81 -19.50
N ASP A 28 -11.82 0.90 -19.57
CA ASP A 28 -10.87 0.85 -20.69
C ASP A 28 -10.43 -0.60 -20.96
N GLU A 29 -11.02 -1.20 -22.00
CA GLU A 29 -10.74 -2.58 -22.45
C GLU A 29 -9.27 -2.82 -22.83
N ARG A 30 -8.46 -1.76 -23.01
CA ARG A 30 -7.03 -1.88 -23.29
C ARG A 30 -6.21 -2.12 -22.01
N LEU A 31 -6.81 -1.96 -20.83
CA LEU A 31 -6.18 -2.24 -19.55
C LEU A 31 -6.23 -3.73 -19.26
N SER A 32 -5.05 -4.32 -19.08
CA SER A 32 -4.88 -5.62 -18.46
C SER A 32 -4.49 -5.37 -17.02
N ILE A 33 -5.35 -5.76 -16.09
CA ILE A 33 -5.07 -5.63 -14.65
C ILE A 33 -4.96 -7.04 -14.08
N HIS A 34 -3.95 -7.23 -13.23
CA HIS A 34 -3.80 -8.45 -12.44
C HIS A 34 -4.40 -8.20 -11.06
N PRO A 35 -5.70 -8.49 -10.82
CA PRO A 35 -6.34 -8.20 -9.56
C PRO A 35 -5.81 -9.12 -8.44
N PRO A 36 -5.79 -8.67 -7.18
CA PRO A 36 -5.25 -9.45 -6.07
C PRO A 36 -5.93 -10.82 -5.83
N HIS A 37 -7.18 -11.00 -6.29
CA HIS A 37 -8.02 -12.14 -5.92
C HIS A 37 -8.32 -13.13 -7.07
N GLU A 38 -8.27 -12.72 -8.34
CA GLU A 38 -8.46 -13.64 -9.50
C GLU A 38 -7.15 -14.17 -10.06
N VAL A 39 -6.05 -13.92 -9.35
CA VAL A 39 -4.74 -14.56 -9.53
C VAL A 39 -4.81 -16.01 -9.04
N THR A 40 -5.67 -16.78 -9.70
CA THR A 40 -5.77 -18.24 -9.64
C THR A 40 -5.06 -18.89 -10.82
N SER A 41 -4.49 -18.09 -11.73
CA SER A 41 -3.55 -18.57 -12.74
C SER A 41 -2.26 -19.00 -12.03
N SER A 42 -1.93 -20.27 -12.19
CA SER A 42 -0.81 -21.01 -11.59
C SER A 42 0.58 -20.34 -11.65
N GLN A 43 0.75 -19.27 -12.44
CA GLN A 43 2.01 -18.55 -12.61
C GLN A 43 2.33 -17.56 -11.47
N LEU A 44 1.33 -17.20 -10.66
CA LEU A 44 1.44 -16.22 -9.59
C LEU A 44 1.14 -16.76 -8.19
N GLN A 45 0.91 -18.07 -8.05
CA GLN A 45 0.86 -18.75 -6.75
C GLN A 45 2.11 -18.50 -5.89
N GLN A 46 3.20 -18.02 -6.50
CA GLN A 46 4.43 -17.67 -5.81
C GLN A 46 4.34 -16.30 -5.11
N LEU A 47 3.58 -15.32 -5.63
CA LEU A 47 3.28 -14.09 -4.88
C LEU A 47 2.24 -14.42 -3.82
N ARG A 48 2.72 -14.95 -2.69
CA ARG A 48 1.98 -14.81 -1.44
C ARG A 48 1.88 -13.32 -1.23
N PHE A 49 0.71 -12.74 -1.56
CA PHE A 49 0.31 -11.44 -1.08
C PHE A 49 0.74 -11.36 0.37
N ILE A 50 1.48 -10.29 0.71
CA ILE A 50 2.08 -10.00 2.01
C ILE A 50 1.02 -10.28 3.07
N GLN A 51 0.92 -11.53 3.52
CA GLN A 51 0.10 -11.89 4.66
C GLN A 51 0.91 -11.38 5.84
N PRO A 52 0.42 -10.36 6.58
CA PRO A 52 0.91 -10.13 7.92
C PRO A 52 0.43 -11.35 8.71
N GLY A 53 1.23 -12.41 8.71
CA GLY A 53 0.82 -13.73 9.16
C GLY A 53 1.98 -14.66 9.48
N LEU A 54 3.23 -14.17 9.46
CA LEU A 54 4.19 -14.72 10.40
C LEU A 54 3.75 -14.20 11.76
N GLU A 55 3.57 -15.09 12.74
CA GLU A 55 3.27 -14.68 14.10
C GLU A 55 4.21 -13.52 14.46
N PRO A 56 3.67 -12.37 14.92
CA PRO A 56 4.51 -11.25 15.28
C PRO A 56 5.48 -11.78 16.31
N ASP A 57 6.77 -11.81 15.96
CA ASP A 57 7.80 -12.05 16.94
C ASP A 57 7.60 -10.97 18.00
N PRO A 58 7.21 -11.32 19.24
CA PRO A 58 6.90 -10.34 20.26
C PRO A 58 8.11 -9.48 20.65
N SER A 59 9.31 -9.81 20.14
CA SER A 59 10.53 -9.03 20.28
C SER A 59 10.78 -8.02 19.15
N LEU A 60 10.04 -8.08 18.03
CA LEU A 60 10.19 -7.17 16.89
C LEU A 60 9.22 -5.98 16.98
N ASP A 61 9.77 -4.79 16.79
CA ASP A 61 8.99 -3.57 16.53
C ASP A 61 7.98 -3.84 15.39
N PRO A 62 6.67 -3.66 15.62
CA PRO A 62 5.61 -3.95 14.65
C PRO A 62 5.84 -3.30 13.28
N ARG A 63 6.41 -2.08 13.24
CA ARG A 63 6.79 -1.44 11.97
C ARG A 63 7.90 -2.17 11.29
N LYS A 64 9.00 -2.46 12.01
CA LYS A 64 10.15 -3.13 11.41
C LYS A 64 9.74 -4.50 10.88
N HIS A 65 8.85 -5.18 11.58
CA HIS A 65 8.25 -6.42 11.12
C HIS A 65 7.45 -6.21 9.83
N PHE A 66 6.53 -5.24 9.81
CA PHE A 66 5.69 -4.94 8.66
C PHE A 66 6.51 -4.51 7.42
N THR A 67 7.41 -3.53 7.57
CA THR A 67 8.31 -3.07 6.51
C THR A 67 9.22 -4.21 6.04
N SER A 68 9.78 -5.02 6.95
CA SER A 68 10.61 -6.18 6.60
C SER A 68 9.85 -7.19 5.74
N ILE A 69 8.58 -7.46 6.04
CA ILE A 69 7.78 -8.35 5.19
C ILE A 69 7.67 -7.77 3.77
N ILE A 70 7.40 -6.48 3.62
CA ILE A 70 7.30 -5.85 2.29
C ILE A 70 8.65 -5.89 1.57
N GLU A 71 9.73 -5.50 2.25
CA GLU A 71 11.10 -5.51 1.73
C GLU A 71 11.51 -6.91 1.24
N ASN A 72 11.25 -7.94 2.05
CA ASN A 72 11.58 -9.32 1.72
C ASN A 72 10.81 -9.85 0.50
N ASN A 73 9.68 -9.23 0.15
CA ASN A 73 8.87 -9.60 -1.02
C ASN A 73 9.28 -8.86 -2.30
N LYS A 74 10.11 -7.79 -2.24
CA LYS A 74 10.49 -7.00 -3.43
C LYS A 74 11.07 -7.87 -4.56
N GLN A 75 12.03 -8.73 -4.23
CA GLN A 75 12.68 -9.60 -5.21
C GLN A 75 11.68 -10.55 -5.88
N GLN A 76 10.73 -11.10 -5.11
CA GLN A 76 9.69 -11.97 -5.64
C GLN A 76 8.72 -11.23 -6.56
N VAL A 77 8.31 -10.01 -6.19
CA VAL A 77 7.48 -9.14 -7.03
C VAL A 77 8.20 -8.84 -8.34
N LYS A 78 9.48 -8.46 -8.28
CA LYS A 78 10.29 -8.19 -9.45
C LYS A 78 10.41 -9.38 -10.40
N GLU A 79 10.75 -10.57 -9.89
CA GLU A 79 10.85 -11.77 -10.72
C GLU A 79 9.52 -12.12 -11.38
N THR A 80 8.45 -11.95 -10.63
CA THR A 80 7.09 -12.19 -11.09
C THR A 80 6.70 -11.26 -12.22
N VAL A 81 6.86 -9.94 -12.05
CA VAL A 81 6.54 -8.94 -13.06
C VAL A 81 7.40 -9.13 -14.31
N SER A 82 8.67 -9.53 -14.14
CA SER A 82 9.56 -9.87 -15.26
C SER A 82 9.06 -11.08 -16.05
N LYS A 83 8.52 -12.11 -15.38
CA LYS A 83 7.92 -13.28 -16.03
C LYS A 83 6.64 -12.91 -16.78
N ILE A 84 5.77 -12.09 -16.20
CA ILE A 84 4.56 -11.59 -16.88
C ILE A 84 4.98 -10.86 -18.16
N SER A 85 5.93 -9.93 -18.05
CA SER A 85 6.40 -9.11 -19.18
C SER A 85 7.07 -9.92 -20.30
N SER A 86 7.71 -11.05 -19.98
CA SER A 86 8.48 -11.88 -20.94
C SER A 86 7.70 -13.06 -21.52
N SER A 87 6.62 -13.50 -20.88
CA SER A 87 5.89 -14.73 -21.23
C SER A 87 5.00 -14.63 -22.49
N SER A 88 4.87 -13.45 -23.10
CA SER A 88 3.97 -13.25 -24.24
C SER A 88 4.69 -12.58 -25.42
N GLY A 89 5.01 -13.39 -26.44
CA GLY A 89 5.73 -12.95 -27.62
C GLY A 89 5.02 -11.80 -28.36
N GLY A 90 5.75 -10.70 -28.59
CA GLY A 90 5.44 -9.61 -29.53
C GLY A 90 4.17 -8.76 -29.31
N SER A 91 3.15 -9.30 -28.64
CA SER A 91 1.80 -8.74 -28.51
C SER A 91 1.38 -8.52 -27.05
N SER A 92 2.29 -8.66 -26.08
CA SER A 92 1.96 -8.48 -24.67
C SER A 92 1.61 -7.03 -24.35
N PRO A 93 0.69 -6.79 -23.40
CA PRO A 93 0.41 -5.43 -22.94
C PRO A 93 1.67 -4.87 -22.27
N LYS A 94 2.12 -3.69 -22.70
CA LYS A 94 3.25 -3.00 -22.07
C LYS A 94 2.92 -2.64 -20.62
N LEU A 95 3.81 -2.99 -19.68
CA LEU A 95 3.78 -2.54 -18.28
C LEU A 95 3.78 -1.00 -18.23
N ALA A 96 2.80 -0.42 -17.53
CA ALA A 96 2.64 1.03 -17.42
C ALA A 96 2.72 1.56 -15.99
N GLY A 97 2.67 0.72 -14.97
CA GLY A 97 2.85 1.19 -13.61
C GLY A 97 2.37 0.22 -12.54
N PHE A 98 2.61 0.65 -11.31
CA PHE A 98 2.21 -0.05 -10.10
C PHE A 98 1.16 0.77 -9.37
N VAL A 99 0.09 0.14 -8.91
CA VAL A 99 -0.91 0.71 -8.01
C VAL A 99 -0.67 0.10 -6.63
N LEU A 100 -0.22 0.91 -5.69
CA LEU A 100 0.26 0.48 -4.39
C LEU A 100 -0.69 0.96 -3.29
N ASP A 101 -0.90 0.14 -2.28
CA ASP A 101 -1.40 0.62 -1.00
C ASP A 101 -0.42 1.64 -0.40
N VAL A 102 -0.92 2.63 0.36
CA VAL A 102 -0.07 3.59 1.07
C VAL A 102 0.93 2.93 2.03
N MET A 103 0.58 1.75 2.53
CA MET A 103 1.47 0.95 3.39
C MET A 103 2.49 0.13 2.59
N CYS A 104 2.39 0.08 1.27
CA CYS A 104 3.27 -0.68 0.39
C CYS A 104 4.24 0.22 -0.42
N THR A 105 4.49 1.45 0.04
CA THR A 105 5.42 2.41 -0.60
C THR A 105 6.84 1.89 -0.81
N PRO A 106 7.40 0.94 -0.02
CA PRO A 106 8.69 0.37 -0.38
C PRO A 106 8.73 -0.25 -1.79
N MET A 107 7.59 -0.75 -2.31
CA MET A 107 7.51 -1.32 -3.66
C MET A 107 7.71 -0.29 -4.79
N ILE A 108 7.79 1.01 -4.48
CA ILE A 108 8.19 2.05 -5.43
C ILE A 108 9.57 1.73 -6.02
N ASP A 109 10.50 1.18 -5.23
CA ASP A 109 11.82 0.78 -5.71
C ASP A 109 11.72 -0.25 -6.84
N VAL A 110 10.83 -1.23 -6.69
CA VAL A 110 10.59 -2.25 -7.72
C VAL A 110 10.05 -1.61 -9.00
N ALA A 111 9.09 -0.68 -8.89
CA ALA A 111 8.56 0.04 -10.05
C ALA A 111 9.64 0.87 -10.76
N ASN A 112 10.52 1.52 -10.00
CA ASN A 112 11.64 2.29 -10.52
C ASN A 112 12.62 1.42 -11.33
N GLU A 113 12.87 0.19 -10.89
CA GLU A 113 13.71 -0.77 -11.63
C GLU A 113 13.12 -1.17 -12.99
N PHE A 114 11.80 -1.12 -13.15
CA PHE A 114 11.13 -1.30 -14.44
C PHE A 114 10.97 0.01 -15.23
N GLY A 115 11.36 1.16 -14.67
CA GLY A 115 11.23 2.47 -15.29
C GLY A 115 9.77 2.91 -15.49
N VAL A 116 8.86 2.48 -14.62
CA VAL A 116 7.42 2.80 -14.69
C VAL A 116 6.96 3.55 -13.44
N PRO A 117 5.93 4.40 -13.54
CA PRO A 117 5.41 5.15 -12.40
C PRO A 117 4.73 4.25 -11.34
N SER A 118 4.65 4.78 -10.12
CA SER A 118 3.83 4.25 -9.04
C SER A 118 2.66 5.19 -8.72
N TYR A 119 1.50 4.62 -8.43
CA TYR A 119 0.29 5.32 -8.02
C TYR A 119 -0.12 4.82 -6.64
N ILE A 120 -0.30 5.72 -5.68
CA ILE A 120 -0.74 5.36 -4.33
C ILE A 120 -2.27 5.37 -4.27
N TYR A 121 -2.86 4.27 -3.83
CA TYR A 121 -4.28 4.15 -3.54
C TYR A 121 -4.51 4.26 -2.03
N CYS A 122 -5.22 5.31 -1.62
CA CYS A 122 -5.47 5.64 -0.22
C CYS A 122 -6.74 6.48 -0.07
N GLY A 123 -7.36 6.43 1.11
CA GLY A 123 -8.44 7.36 1.48
C GLY A 123 -7.89 8.74 1.83
N ALA A 124 -8.51 9.81 1.31
CA ALA A 124 -8.05 11.18 1.49
C ALA A 124 -7.95 11.61 2.97
N ALA A 125 -8.92 11.22 3.80
CA ALA A 125 -8.90 11.50 5.24
C ALA A 125 -7.67 10.85 5.93
N PHE A 126 -7.41 9.58 5.61
CA PHE A 126 -6.27 8.84 6.15
C PHE A 126 -4.94 9.42 5.68
N LEU A 127 -4.81 9.74 4.39
CA LEU A 127 -3.63 10.38 3.85
C LEU A 127 -3.37 11.75 4.51
N GLY A 128 -4.42 12.54 4.74
CA GLY A 128 -4.28 13.81 5.46
C GLY A 128 -3.85 13.66 6.91
N MET A 129 -4.26 12.57 7.59
CA MET A 129 -3.72 12.23 8.93
C MET A 129 -2.23 11.91 8.86
N ILE A 130 -1.79 11.12 7.87
CA ILE A 130 -0.37 10.78 7.70
C ILE A 130 0.47 12.06 7.53
N PHE A 131 0.06 12.97 6.65
CA PHE A 131 0.80 14.21 6.42
C PHE A 131 0.79 15.13 7.64
N HIS A 132 -0.33 15.20 8.37
CA HIS A 132 -0.38 15.97 9.59
C HIS A 132 0.56 15.40 10.66
N GLU A 133 0.61 14.07 10.79
CA GLU A 133 1.51 13.43 11.74
C GLU A 133 2.98 13.64 11.37
N GLN A 134 3.32 13.60 10.08
CA GLN A 134 4.66 13.91 9.60
C GLN A 134 5.06 15.35 9.95
N ASP A 135 4.15 16.32 9.76
CA ASP A 135 4.37 17.73 10.11
C ASP A 135 4.59 17.91 11.62
N LEU A 136 3.76 17.26 12.45
CA LEU A 136 3.93 17.28 13.90
C LEU A 136 5.27 16.69 14.34
N HIS A 137 5.66 15.57 13.74
CA HIS A 137 6.92 14.90 14.02
C HIS A 137 8.14 15.75 13.62
N ASP A 138 8.11 16.36 12.43
CA ASP A 138 9.26 17.06 11.86
C ASP A 138 9.42 18.48 12.40
N GLU A 139 8.32 19.20 12.66
CA GLU A 139 8.36 20.62 13.01
C GLU A 139 8.05 20.91 14.49
N GLN A 140 7.20 20.10 15.14
CA GLN A 140 6.57 20.49 16.42
C GLN A 140 6.95 19.59 17.61
N GLY A 141 7.44 18.37 17.37
CA GLY A 141 7.86 17.42 18.41
C GLY A 141 6.75 17.05 19.40
N THR A 142 5.48 17.19 18.99
CA THR A 142 4.28 17.01 19.83
C THR A 142 3.49 15.79 19.34
N GLU A 143 2.92 15.00 20.24
CA GLU A 143 2.18 13.79 19.88
C GLU A 143 0.70 14.09 19.60
N PRO A 144 0.08 13.45 18.59
CA PRO A 144 -1.33 13.66 18.23
C PRO A 144 -2.31 13.29 19.37
N THR A 145 -1.87 12.46 20.32
CA THR A 145 -2.67 12.06 21.49
C THR A 145 -2.78 13.16 22.56
N GLU A 146 -1.99 14.22 22.45
CA GLU A 146 -2.03 15.37 23.37
C GLU A 146 -3.14 16.36 23.03
N PHE A 147 -3.80 16.21 21.87
CA PHE A 147 -4.91 17.06 21.44
C PHE A 147 -6.27 16.47 21.83
N GLU A 148 -7.21 17.33 22.22
CA GLU A 148 -8.63 16.96 22.39
C GLU A 148 -9.36 16.87 21.04
N GLU A 149 -8.96 17.72 20.09
CA GLU A 149 -9.47 17.74 18.72
C GLU A 149 -8.33 17.91 17.71
N LEU A 150 -8.34 17.09 16.66
CA LEU A 150 -7.39 17.14 15.56
C LEU A 150 -8.00 17.89 14.38
N VAL A 151 -7.43 19.04 14.03
CA VAL A 151 -7.85 19.85 12.89
C VAL A 151 -7.03 19.44 11.68
N LEU A 152 -7.65 18.70 10.75
CA LEU A 152 -7.00 18.21 9.54
C LEU A 152 -7.48 18.97 8.30
N PRO A 153 -6.58 19.46 7.43
CA PRO A 153 -6.99 20.09 6.17
C PRO A 153 -7.79 19.17 5.25
N SER A 154 -7.70 17.84 5.44
CA SER A 154 -8.43 16.83 4.67
C SER A 154 -9.85 16.56 5.16
N LEU A 155 -10.26 17.17 6.28
CA LEU A 155 -11.57 16.98 6.89
C LEU A 155 -12.26 18.32 7.11
N GLU A 156 -13.55 18.36 6.79
CA GLU A 156 -14.39 19.54 7.05
C GLU A 156 -14.58 19.78 8.56
N ASN A 157 -14.69 18.69 9.33
CA ASN A 157 -14.91 18.74 10.77
C ASN A 157 -13.67 18.22 11.51
N PRO A 158 -13.30 18.84 12.65
CA PRO A 158 -12.26 18.31 13.53
C PRO A 158 -12.58 16.89 14.00
N LEU A 159 -11.53 16.09 14.21
CA LEU A 159 -11.67 14.75 14.78
C LEU A 159 -11.49 14.78 16.29
N PRO A 160 -12.38 14.17 17.09
CA PRO A 160 -12.16 14.01 18.52
C PRO A 160 -10.96 13.08 18.79
N ALA A 161 -9.89 13.60 19.38
CA ALA A 161 -8.73 12.81 19.79
C ALA A 161 -8.81 12.47 21.30
N PRO A 162 -8.24 11.33 21.74
CA PRO A 162 -7.58 10.29 20.95
C PRO A 162 -8.55 9.21 20.42
N LYS A 163 -9.81 9.18 20.85
CA LYS A 163 -10.72 8.04 20.62
C LYS A 163 -11.10 7.80 19.16
N SER A 164 -11.02 8.81 18.30
CA SER A 164 -11.34 8.70 16.87
C SER A 164 -10.10 8.47 15.99
N LEU A 165 -8.90 8.38 16.58
CA LEU A 165 -7.68 8.11 15.83
C LEU A 165 -7.65 6.64 15.37
N PRO A 166 -7.29 6.37 14.11
CA PRO A 166 -7.02 5.01 13.66
C PRO A 166 -5.90 4.37 14.49
N SER A 167 -5.92 3.05 14.63
CA SER A 167 -5.00 2.34 15.52
C SER A 167 -3.52 2.70 15.37
N PRO A 168 -2.96 2.91 14.14
CA PRO A 168 -1.55 3.31 14.02
C PRO A 168 -1.24 4.61 14.77
N PHE A 169 -2.17 5.57 14.82
CA PHE A 169 -1.95 6.88 15.44
C PHE A 169 -2.14 6.89 16.97
N LEU A 170 -2.52 5.75 17.58
CA LEU A 170 -2.77 5.66 19.02
C LEU A 170 -1.51 5.36 19.84
N TYR A 171 -0.43 4.91 19.20
CA TYR A 171 0.80 4.51 19.87
C TYR A 171 2.03 4.82 19.00
N LYS A 172 3.16 5.13 19.66
CA LYS A 172 4.40 5.56 19.00
C LYS A 172 4.91 4.61 17.96
N GLU A 173 4.75 3.31 18.17
CA GLU A 173 5.25 2.29 17.24
C GLU A 173 4.41 2.25 15.97
N GLY A 174 3.13 2.61 16.06
CA GLY A 174 2.16 2.64 14.98
C GLY A 174 2.34 3.88 14.10
N ILE A 175 2.50 5.05 14.74
CA ILE A 175 3.44 6.13 14.44
C ILE A 175 4.04 6.24 13.04
N GLN A 176 5.33 6.48 13.04
CA GLN A 176 6.35 5.52 12.69
C GLN A 176 5.99 4.49 11.56
N MET A 177 4.92 3.66 11.59
CA MET A 177 4.54 2.84 10.41
C MET A 177 4.08 3.66 9.20
N VAL A 178 3.61 4.89 9.44
CA VAL A 178 3.11 5.80 8.40
C VAL A 178 4.02 6.99 8.14
N LEU A 179 5.06 7.19 8.96
CA LEU A 179 6.07 8.23 8.75
C LEU A 179 7.10 7.77 7.70
N ASN A 180 7.64 8.72 6.95
CA ASN A 180 8.70 8.49 5.96
C ASN A 180 10.10 8.71 6.53
#